data_AF-A0A8K1CSU3-F1
#
_entry.id   AF-A0A8K1CSU3-F1
#
_cell.length_a   1.000
_cell.length_b   1.000
_cell.length_c   1.000
_cell.angle_alpha   90.00
_cell.angle_beta   90.00
_cell.angle_gamma   90.00
#
_symmetry.space_group_name_H-M   'P 1'
#
loop_
_entity.id
_entity.type
_entity.pdbx_description
1 polymer ?
#
loop_
_entity_poly.entity_id
_entity_poly.type
_entity_poly.pdbx_seq_one_letter_code
_entity_poly.pdbx_strand_id
1 'polypeptide(L)'
;MESVRHVTACLDRTLRLEEAKIRLSRAKLLLDARVREPASVPSSITLRDDPKFLLDLETKRAVSQLLRRTKLSFEECIRAWRGQSEADPRPNKALRADHLEWLLHGYDQQEVVLSTIRFGVFHEFAPPTSAGCVFHNCKNHKSAGAMHNALVRSIREGQDTGTYLVLDFDAVSHWRGITPSPFGCVPKADADPSLEARVIHDLSFPRGASTNDASVQSDLPPLTYEHVRAIARRILCLKARDPRVEVLMMRGDVKSAFRHLFGHPSVIRRFAGVLQELRVLVLDLALPFGWTGSPAHYGAFGSAISFLVRRESPATLYPGDADDESFFCYEWVDDHVLVEQAKGDRLALCDIALRLAMVAVLGPRAINEKKKTSWSTQSRALGLDWDTTACTVSMPSDKVEKALGRVRALLAESTATQSSLSQLLGSLRHVSSCFRPAKPFFQRLATLHRQAYRFVTVEISTATRLDLLWFEHILQFGKLQGVPLRFFADLPDPDVHIFMDASDQGLCALDPARREFLRIEFDEEEQVLIRDNLLSINVREQLSAAFSTTGLLSRGATRWQAETLELKN
;
A
#
# COMPACT_ATOMS: atom_id res chain seq x y z
N MET A 1 11.11 -20.97 17.85
CA MET A 1 10.24 -21.39 16.73
C MET A 1 9.15 -22.39 17.13
N GLU A 2 9.44 -23.38 17.96
CA GLU A 2 8.44 -24.35 18.44
C GLU A 2 7.29 -23.69 19.21
N SER A 3 7.60 -22.71 20.09
CA SER A 3 6.59 -21.93 20.81
C SER A 3 5.60 -21.22 19.87
N VAL A 4 6.09 -20.63 18.78
CA VAL A 4 5.23 -19.98 17.77
C VAL A 4 4.29 -20.98 17.11
N ARG A 5 4.79 -22.17 16.76
CA ARG A 5 3.96 -23.25 16.19
C ARG A 5 2.90 -23.71 17.19
N HIS A 6 3.28 -23.87 18.45
CA HIS A 6 2.38 -24.27 19.52
C HIS A 6 1.26 -23.23 19.75
N VAL A 7 1.62 -21.96 19.93
CA VAL A 7 0.65 -20.86 20.12
C VAL A 7 -0.28 -20.75 18.92
N THR A 8 0.27 -20.73 17.70
CA THR A 8 -0.52 -20.65 16.46
C THR A 8 -1.47 -21.84 16.34
N ALA A 9 -1.02 -23.06 16.63
CA ALA A 9 -1.86 -24.27 16.58
C ALA A 9 -2.96 -24.28 17.64
N CYS A 10 -2.67 -23.79 18.86
CA CYS A 10 -3.67 -23.67 19.93
C CYS A 10 -4.77 -22.66 19.57
N LEU A 11 -4.37 -21.50 19.04
CA LEU A 11 -5.31 -20.47 18.59
C LEU A 11 -6.13 -20.95 17.37
N ASP A 12 -5.52 -21.64 16.40
CA ASP A 12 -6.26 -22.19 15.26
C ASP A 12 -7.25 -23.29 15.70
N ARG A 13 -6.89 -24.13 16.67
CA ARG A 13 -7.82 -25.10 17.26
C ARG A 13 -9.02 -24.41 17.90
N THR A 14 -8.77 -23.36 18.67
CA THR A 14 -9.84 -22.56 19.30
C THR A 14 -10.75 -21.91 18.25
N LEU A 15 -10.15 -21.32 17.20
CA LEU A 15 -10.90 -20.75 16.09
C LEU A 15 -11.77 -21.78 15.37
N ARG A 16 -11.25 -22.99 15.11
CA ARG A 16 -12.03 -24.07 14.48
C ARG A 16 -13.24 -24.51 15.33
N LEU A 17 -13.11 -24.49 16.66
CA LEU A 17 -14.23 -24.78 17.57
C LEU A 17 -15.30 -23.68 17.48
N GLU A 18 -14.91 -22.41 17.43
CA GLU A 18 -15.84 -21.30 17.21
C GLU A 18 -16.52 -21.40 15.84
N GLU A 19 -15.77 -21.68 14.77
CA GLU A 19 -16.33 -21.93 13.43
C GLU A 19 -17.34 -23.08 13.43
N ALA A 20 -17.10 -24.15 14.18
CA ALA A 20 -18.03 -25.26 14.33
C ALA A 20 -19.31 -24.84 15.09
N LYS A 21 -19.20 -24.08 16.18
CA LYS A 21 -20.36 -23.51 16.89
C LYS A 21 -21.22 -22.63 15.99
N ILE A 22 -20.57 -21.79 15.17
CA ILE A 22 -21.26 -20.95 14.19
C ILE A 22 -22.05 -21.80 13.20
N ARG A 23 -21.42 -22.85 12.63
CA ARG A 23 -22.11 -23.77 11.70
C ARG A 23 -23.33 -24.43 12.35
N LEU A 24 -23.21 -24.90 13.59
CA LEU A 24 -24.33 -25.49 14.34
C LEU A 24 -25.46 -24.48 14.59
N SER A 25 -25.11 -23.24 14.97
CA SER A 25 -26.10 -22.18 15.16
C SER A 25 -26.85 -21.85 13.86
N ARG A 26 -26.15 -21.79 12.72
CA ARG A 26 -26.77 -21.58 11.41
C ARG A 26 -27.67 -22.76 11.02
N ALA A 27 -27.23 -23.99 11.25
CA ALA A 27 -28.03 -25.19 10.98
C ALA A 27 -29.34 -25.20 11.79
N LYS A 28 -29.27 -24.82 13.08
CA LYS A 28 -30.46 -24.65 13.92
C LYS A 28 -31.43 -23.61 13.37
N LEU A 29 -30.94 -22.44 12.97
CA LEU A 29 -31.78 -21.39 12.36
C LEU A 29 -32.47 -21.87 11.07
N LEU A 30 -31.76 -22.64 10.25
CA LEU A 30 -32.34 -23.26 9.05
C LEU A 30 -33.45 -24.25 9.42
N LEU A 31 -33.19 -25.13 10.40
CA LEU A 31 -34.17 -26.10 10.89
C LEU A 31 -35.43 -25.45 11.45
N ASP A 32 -35.28 -24.43 12.30
CA ASP A 32 -36.39 -23.69 12.91
C ASP A 32 -37.26 -23.02 11.84
N ALA A 33 -36.65 -22.52 10.76
CA ALA A 33 -37.34 -21.99 9.59
C ALA A 33 -37.85 -23.07 8.61
N ARG A 34 -37.68 -24.35 8.95
CA ARG A 34 -38.00 -25.53 8.12
C ARG A 34 -37.30 -25.51 6.75
N VAL A 35 -36.09 -24.95 6.69
CA VAL A 35 -35.24 -24.90 5.50
C VAL A 35 -34.24 -26.04 5.56
N ARG A 36 -34.12 -26.79 4.48
CA ARG A 36 -33.14 -27.89 4.38
C ARG A 36 -31.72 -27.33 4.39
N GLU A 37 -30.86 -27.93 5.23
CA GLU A 37 -29.43 -27.64 5.27
C GLU A 37 -28.78 -27.72 3.88
N PRO A 38 -27.78 -26.86 3.60
CA PRO A 38 -27.09 -26.86 2.32
C PRO A 38 -26.27 -28.15 2.15
N ALA A 39 -26.35 -28.77 0.97
CA ALA A 39 -25.45 -29.87 0.64
C ALA A 39 -24.02 -29.34 0.38
N SER A 40 -23.01 -30.18 0.61
CA SER A 40 -21.63 -29.84 0.26
C SER A 40 -21.47 -29.76 -1.25
N VAL A 41 -20.92 -28.65 -1.75
CA VAL A 41 -20.67 -28.42 -3.18
C VAL A 41 -19.17 -28.26 -3.40
N PRO A 42 -18.56 -28.93 -4.39
CA PRO A 42 -17.15 -28.75 -4.71
C PRO A 42 -16.85 -27.30 -5.10
N SER A 43 -15.63 -26.83 -4.80
CA SER A 43 -15.17 -25.48 -5.15
C SER A 43 -14.90 -25.31 -6.65
N SER A 44 -14.61 -26.41 -7.36
CA SER A 44 -14.37 -26.43 -8.80
C SER A 44 -14.66 -27.81 -9.39
N ILE A 45 -14.80 -27.84 -10.71
CA ILE A 45 -14.85 -29.06 -11.53
C ILE A 45 -13.79 -28.95 -12.63
N THR A 46 -13.22 -30.09 -13.04
CA THR A 46 -12.28 -30.12 -14.17
C THR A 46 -13.06 -30.29 -15.46
N LEU A 47 -12.88 -29.38 -16.41
CA LEU A 47 -13.45 -29.46 -17.75
C LEU A 47 -12.31 -29.35 -18.76
N ARG A 48 -12.07 -30.42 -19.53
CA ARG A 48 -11.01 -30.46 -20.57
C ARG A 48 -9.66 -29.99 -20.01
N ASP A 49 -9.26 -30.58 -18.88
CA ASP A 49 -8.02 -30.30 -18.14
C ASP A 49 -7.93 -28.94 -17.43
N ASP A 50 -8.88 -28.02 -17.64
CA ASP A 50 -8.92 -26.73 -16.96
C ASP A 50 -9.92 -26.71 -15.77
N PRO A 51 -9.54 -26.12 -14.62
CA PRO A 51 -10.45 -25.99 -13.49
C PRO A 51 -11.47 -24.87 -13.74
N LYS A 52 -12.76 -25.22 -13.71
CA LYS A 52 -13.89 -24.28 -13.66
C LYS A 52 -14.40 -24.17 -12.23
N PHE A 53 -14.30 -22.97 -11.66
CA PHE A 53 -14.73 -22.70 -10.29
C PHE A 53 -16.25 -22.54 -10.19
N LEU A 54 -16.80 -22.92 -9.04
CA LEU A 54 -18.24 -22.93 -8.78
C LEU A 54 -18.56 -22.15 -7.51
N LEU A 55 -19.57 -21.30 -7.58
CA LEU A 55 -20.16 -20.70 -6.38
C LEU A 55 -20.82 -21.79 -5.53
N ASP A 56 -20.83 -21.61 -4.22
CA ASP A 56 -21.63 -22.43 -3.32
C ASP A 56 -23.11 -22.00 -3.42
N LEU A 57 -23.80 -22.58 -4.41
CA LEU A 57 -25.20 -22.31 -4.68
C LEU A 57 -26.16 -22.96 -3.68
N GLU A 58 -25.71 -24.01 -2.96
CA GLU A 58 -26.52 -24.66 -1.93
C GLU A 58 -26.60 -23.82 -0.67
N THR A 59 -25.47 -23.27 -0.21
CA THR A 59 -25.46 -22.29 0.87
C THR A 59 -26.27 -21.05 0.48
N LYS A 60 -26.08 -20.53 -0.74
CA LYS A 60 -26.91 -19.43 -1.26
C LYS A 60 -28.40 -19.75 -1.19
N ARG A 61 -28.82 -20.93 -1.67
CA ARG A 61 -30.22 -21.40 -1.63
C ARG A 61 -30.74 -21.41 -0.19
N ALA A 62 -30.03 -22.08 0.71
CA ALA A 62 -30.47 -22.25 2.10
C ALA A 62 -30.64 -20.89 2.80
N VAL A 63 -29.65 -20.00 2.70
CA VAL A 63 -29.74 -18.68 3.35
C VAL A 63 -30.81 -17.80 2.69
N SER A 64 -30.94 -17.84 1.36
CA SER A 64 -31.99 -17.09 0.66
C SER A 64 -33.40 -17.59 1.03
N GLN A 65 -33.59 -18.91 1.19
CA GLN A 65 -34.85 -19.49 1.67
C GLN A 65 -35.14 -19.12 3.12
N LEU A 66 -34.12 -19.11 3.99
CA LEU A 66 -34.23 -18.63 5.36
C LEU A 66 -34.78 -17.20 5.39
N LEU A 67 -34.18 -16.29 4.62
CA LEU A 67 -34.61 -14.89 4.54
C LEU A 67 -36.04 -14.74 4.03
N ARG A 68 -36.44 -15.52 3.01
CA ARG A 68 -37.81 -15.49 2.49
C ARG A 68 -38.85 -15.86 3.56
N ARG A 69 -38.55 -16.84 4.41
CA ARG A 69 -39.47 -17.37 5.43
C ARG A 69 -39.51 -16.57 6.72
N THR A 70 -38.36 -16.10 7.16
CA THR A 70 -38.20 -15.44 8.48
C THR A 70 -38.26 -13.93 8.39
N LYS A 71 -38.03 -13.35 7.20
CA LYS A 71 -37.94 -11.90 6.99
C LYS A 71 -36.94 -11.20 7.90
N LEU A 72 -35.87 -11.90 8.29
CA LEU A 72 -34.77 -11.31 9.07
C LEU A 72 -34.32 -9.99 8.44
N SER A 73 -34.06 -9.02 9.32
CA SER A 73 -33.37 -7.79 8.95
C SER A 73 -31.95 -8.10 8.47
N PHE A 74 -31.35 -7.13 7.81
CA PHE A 74 -29.98 -7.25 7.33
C PHE A 74 -29.02 -7.49 8.50
N GLU A 75 -29.15 -6.71 9.58
CA GLU A 75 -28.33 -6.81 10.78
C GLU A 75 -28.44 -8.19 11.43
N GLU A 76 -29.67 -8.71 11.60
CA GLU A 76 -29.89 -10.04 12.17
C GLU A 76 -29.28 -11.13 11.30
N CYS A 77 -29.44 -11.06 9.98
CA CYS A 77 -28.86 -12.03 9.06
C CYS A 77 -27.33 -12.04 9.14
N ILE A 78 -26.70 -10.88 9.14
CA ILE A 78 -25.23 -10.75 9.18
C ILE A 78 -24.68 -11.19 10.54
N ARG A 79 -25.33 -10.83 11.64
CA ARG A 79 -24.97 -11.28 12.98
C ARG A 79 -25.09 -12.80 13.10
N ALA A 80 -26.20 -13.38 12.64
CA ALA A 80 -26.40 -14.82 12.61
C ALA A 80 -25.36 -15.53 11.74
N TRP A 81 -25.04 -14.96 10.57
CA TRP A 81 -23.98 -15.48 9.71
C TRP A 81 -22.64 -15.47 10.46
N ARG A 82 -22.22 -14.35 11.06
CA ARG A 82 -20.93 -14.28 11.77
C ARG A 82 -20.90 -14.96 13.15
N GLY A 83 -22.04 -15.46 13.64
CA GLY A 83 -22.17 -15.98 14.99
C GLY A 83 -21.98 -14.92 16.08
N GLN A 84 -22.45 -13.70 15.81
CA GLN A 84 -22.48 -12.64 16.80
C GLN A 84 -23.65 -12.88 17.75
N SER A 85 -23.39 -12.72 19.04
CA SER A 85 -24.36 -12.81 20.12
C SER A 85 -24.07 -11.74 21.17
N GLU A 86 -24.95 -11.57 22.16
CA GLU A 86 -24.68 -10.66 23.28
C GLU A 86 -23.42 -11.08 24.07
N ALA A 87 -23.22 -12.39 24.23
CA ALA A 87 -22.05 -12.93 24.94
C ALA A 87 -20.74 -12.79 24.14
N ASP A 88 -20.82 -12.79 22.81
CA ASP A 88 -19.68 -12.58 21.93
C ASP A 88 -20.08 -11.75 20.69
N PRO A 89 -19.95 -10.41 20.76
CA PRO A 89 -20.38 -9.53 19.68
C PRO A 89 -19.38 -9.47 18.52
N ARG A 90 -18.18 -10.08 18.66
CA ARG A 90 -17.10 -9.93 17.68
C ARG A 90 -17.52 -10.45 16.31
N PRO A 91 -17.32 -9.69 15.22
CA PRO A 91 -17.65 -10.15 13.87
C PRO A 91 -16.63 -11.14 13.30
N ASN A 92 -15.37 -11.07 13.73
CA ASN A 92 -14.33 -12.04 13.38
C ASN A 92 -13.83 -12.75 14.65
N LYS A 93 -14.14 -14.05 14.78
CA LYS A 93 -13.80 -14.85 15.97
C LYS A 93 -12.31 -15.14 16.12
N ALA A 94 -11.52 -14.91 15.06
CA ALA A 94 -10.07 -15.06 15.10
C ALA A 94 -9.38 -13.96 15.94
N LEU A 95 -10.04 -12.82 16.16
CA LEU A 95 -9.46 -11.66 16.82
C LEU A 95 -9.93 -11.55 18.28
N ARG A 96 -9.03 -11.18 19.20
CA ARG A 96 -9.34 -11.07 20.64
C ARG A 96 -8.89 -9.72 21.19
N ALA A 97 -9.84 -8.95 21.73
CA ALA A 97 -9.54 -7.63 22.30
C ALA A 97 -8.82 -7.75 23.66
N ASP A 98 -9.20 -8.72 24.50
CA ASP A 98 -8.77 -8.82 25.90
C ASP A 98 -7.25 -8.81 26.09
N HIS A 99 -6.51 -9.50 25.22
CA HIS A 99 -5.05 -9.54 25.29
C HIS A 99 -4.40 -8.30 24.66
N LEU A 100 -4.99 -7.77 23.59
CA LEU A 100 -4.46 -6.60 22.89
C LEU A 100 -4.64 -5.30 23.68
N GLU A 101 -5.59 -5.25 24.60
CA GLU A 101 -5.75 -4.13 25.54
C GLU A 101 -4.48 -3.93 26.40
N TRP A 102 -3.80 -5.02 26.77
CA TRP A 102 -2.53 -4.94 27.49
C TRP A 102 -1.34 -4.82 26.54
N LEU A 103 -1.29 -5.64 25.49
CA LEU A 103 -0.15 -5.67 24.56
C LEU A 103 0.03 -4.35 23.81
N LEU A 104 -1.07 -3.68 23.45
CA LEU A 104 -1.05 -2.39 22.74
C LEU A 104 -1.11 -1.19 23.69
N HIS A 105 -0.84 -1.37 24.98
CA HIS A 105 -0.76 -0.24 25.90
C HIS A 105 0.31 0.75 25.42
N GLY A 106 -0.09 2.02 25.27
CA GLY A 106 0.77 3.10 24.75
C GLY A 106 0.83 3.19 23.22
N TYR A 107 0.05 2.39 22.49
CA TYR A 107 -0.10 2.52 21.04
C TYR A 107 -1.18 3.54 20.68
N ASP A 108 -0.83 4.56 19.88
CA ASP A 108 -1.71 5.69 19.58
C ASP A 108 -3.06 5.30 18.95
N GLN A 109 -3.12 4.18 18.22
CA GLN A 109 -4.34 3.70 17.57
C GLN A 109 -4.95 2.48 18.25
N GLN A 110 -4.63 2.24 19.53
CA GLN A 110 -5.14 1.12 20.31
C GLN A 110 -6.67 1.04 20.27
N GLU A 111 -7.37 2.15 20.49
CA GLU A 111 -8.83 2.14 20.53
C GLU A 111 -9.47 1.81 19.17
N VAL A 112 -8.85 2.22 18.07
CA VAL A 112 -9.30 1.86 16.71
C VAL A 112 -9.20 0.34 16.50
N VAL A 113 -8.11 -0.28 16.98
CA VAL A 113 -7.92 -1.74 16.91
C VAL A 113 -8.97 -2.46 17.78
N LEU A 114 -9.11 -2.06 19.05
CA LEU A 114 -10.02 -2.73 19.99
C LEU A 114 -11.50 -2.59 19.58
N SER A 115 -11.93 -1.40 19.17
CA SER A 115 -13.29 -1.15 18.67
C SER A 115 -13.59 -1.96 17.41
N THR A 116 -12.65 -2.02 16.46
CA THR A 116 -12.77 -2.84 15.24
C THR A 116 -12.92 -4.33 15.58
N ILE A 117 -12.17 -4.84 16.55
CA ILE A 117 -12.28 -6.25 16.98
C ILE A 117 -13.65 -6.53 17.62
N ARG A 118 -14.13 -5.62 18.47
CA ARG A 118 -15.37 -5.79 19.24
C ARG A 118 -16.62 -5.66 18.35
N PHE A 119 -16.64 -4.68 17.44
CA PHE A 119 -17.86 -4.26 16.75
C PHE A 119 -17.75 -4.33 15.22
N GLY A 120 -16.54 -4.50 14.69
CA GLY A 120 -16.24 -4.37 13.27
C GLY A 120 -15.93 -2.93 12.89
N VAL A 121 -15.39 -2.75 11.68
CA VAL A 121 -15.08 -1.42 11.15
C VAL A 121 -16.37 -0.62 10.99
N PHE A 122 -16.48 0.46 11.75
CA PHE A 122 -17.51 1.48 11.57
C PHE A 122 -16.93 2.64 10.76
N HIS A 123 -17.74 3.23 9.89
CA HIS A 123 -17.37 4.36 9.06
C HIS A 123 -18.62 5.10 8.60
N GLU A 124 -18.58 6.43 8.64
CA GLU A 124 -19.68 7.27 8.17
C GLU A 124 -19.65 7.50 6.64
N PHE A 125 -20.82 7.34 6.02
CA PHE A 125 -21.03 7.67 4.62
C PHE A 125 -22.05 8.80 4.50
N ALA A 126 -21.72 9.82 3.71
CA ALA A 126 -22.65 10.87 3.35
C ALA A 126 -23.95 10.28 2.78
N PRO A 127 -25.11 10.91 3.08
CA PRO A 127 -26.39 10.40 2.61
C PRO A 127 -26.41 10.36 1.07
N PRO A 128 -26.98 9.30 0.47
CA PRO A 128 -27.02 9.17 -0.97
C PRO A 128 -27.85 10.30 -1.59
N THR A 129 -27.36 10.91 -2.67
CA THR A 129 -28.07 11.93 -3.45
C THR A 129 -29.28 11.39 -4.23
N SER A 130 -29.43 10.07 -4.33
CA SER A 130 -30.61 9.43 -4.93
C SER A 130 -31.02 8.17 -4.16
N ALA A 131 -32.29 8.13 -3.75
CA ALA A 131 -32.90 7.02 -3.03
C ALA A 131 -33.38 5.95 -4.04
N GLY A 132 -32.53 4.99 -4.37
CA GLY A 132 -32.95 3.88 -5.23
C GLY A 132 -32.01 2.69 -5.15
N CYS A 133 -32.51 1.58 -4.60
CA CYS A 133 -31.85 0.29 -4.68
C CYS A 133 -32.21 -0.35 -6.03
N VAL A 134 -31.36 -0.23 -7.05
CA VAL A 134 -31.62 -0.88 -8.34
C VAL A 134 -30.50 -1.87 -8.65
N PHE A 135 -30.55 -3.02 -7.99
CA PHE A 135 -29.66 -4.16 -8.25
C PHE A 135 -29.60 -4.47 -9.74
N HIS A 136 -30.73 -4.37 -10.45
CA HIS A 136 -30.90 -4.71 -11.87
C HIS A 136 -30.10 -3.85 -12.85
N ASN A 137 -29.65 -2.66 -12.42
CA ASN A 137 -28.95 -1.72 -13.31
C ASN A 137 -27.42 -1.75 -13.14
N CYS A 138 -26.91 -2.40 -12.09
CA CYS A 138 -25.46 -2.50 -11.86
C CYS A 138 -24.85 -3.56 -12.79
N LYS A 139 -24.07 -3.13 -13.78
CA LYS A 139 -23.35 -4.04 -14.69
C LYS A 139 -21.87 -4.08 -14.34
N ASN A 140 -21.32 -5.29 -14.24
CA ASN A 140 -19.89 -5.48 -14.02
C ASN A 140 -19.08 -4.97 -15.22
N HIS A 141 -17.82 -4.61 -14.98
CA HIS A 141 -16.90 -4.20 -16.02
C HIS A 141 -16.62 -5.33 -16.99
N LYS A 142 -16.31 -5.01 -18.26
CA LYS A 142 -15.98 -6.00 -19.28
C LYS A 142 -14.86 -6.95 -18.84
N SER A 143 -13.89 -6.47 -18.06
CA SER A 143 -12.79 -7.28 -17.55
C SER A 143 -13.25 -8.38 -16.59
N ALA A 144 -14.27 -8.14 -15.77
CA ALA A 144 -14.86 -9.17 -14.90
C ALA A 144 -15.56 -10.25 -15.73
N GLY A 145 -16.21 -9.90 -16.84
CA GLY A 145 -16.77 -10.87 -17.78
C GLY A 145 -15.69 -11.69 -18.50
N ALA A 146 -14.62 -11.04 -18.96
CA ALA A 146 -13.50 -11.71 -19.63
C ALA A 146 -12.74 -12.68 -18.71
N MET A 147 -12.62 -12.35 -17.41
CA MET A 147 -11.99 -13.17 -16.39
C MET A 147 -13.02 -13.76 -15.42
N HIS A 148 -14.16 -14.20 -15.94
CA HIS A 148 -15.29 -14.65 -15.12
C HIS A 148 -14.95 -15.83 -14.19
N ASN A 149 -14.17 -16.80 -14.67
CA ASN A 149 -13.77 -17.95 -13.87
C ASN A 149 -12.91 -17.54 -12.65
N ALA A 150 -11.98 -16.60 -12.84
CA ALA A 150 -11.20 -16.01 -11.74
C ALA A 150 -12.06 -15.18 -10.76
N LEU A 151 -13.08 -14.46 -11.25
CA LEU A 151 -14.05 -13.77 -10.40
C LEU A 151 -14.83 -14.77 -9.53
N VAL A 152 -15.37 -15.83 -10.14
CA VAL A 152 -16.11 -16.88 -9.44
C VAL A 152 -15.22 -17.58 -8.41
N ARG A 153 -13.96 -17.87 -8.75
CA ARG A 153 -12.96 -18.40 -7.80
C ARG A 153 -12.83 -17.50 -6.58
N SER A 154 -12.59 -16.21 -6.78
CA SER A 154 -12.43 -15.26 -5.67
C SER A 154 -13.69 -15.17 -4.81
N ILE A 155 -14.88 -15.22 -5.43
CA ILE A 155 -16.13 -15.20 -4.68
C ILE A 155 -16.30 -16.49 -3.88
N ARG A 156 -15.98 -17.63 -4.48
CA ARG A 156 -16.06 -18.93 -3.83
C ARG A 156 -15.11 -19.03 -2.63
N GLU A 157 -13.85 -18.61 -2.80
CA GLU A 157 -12.89 -18.52 -1.69
C GLU A 157 -13.41 -17.59 -0.58
N GLY A 158 -14.09 -16.50 -0.96
CA GLY A 158 -14.81 -15.62 -0.03
C GLY A 158 -15.94 -16.32 0.73
N GLN A 159 -16.75 -17.15 0.06
CA GLN A 159 -17.80 -17.94 0.71
C GLN A 159 -17.21 -18.96 1.70
N ASP A 160 -16.17 -19.70 1.27
CA ASP A 160 -15.52 -20.73 2.08
C ASP A 160 -14.86 -20.15 3.34
N THR A 161 -14.30 -18.94 3.23
CA THR A 161 -13.71 -18.20 4.35
C THR A 161 -14.73 -17.41 5.18
N GLY A 162 -15.99 -17.38 4.76
CA GLY A 162 -17.05 -16.61 5.42
C GLY A 162 -16.91 -15.09 5.26
N THR A 163 -16.02 -14.63 4.38
CA THR A 163 -15.82 -13.20 4.11
C THR A 163 -16.79 -12.68 3.06
N TYR A 164 -17.41 -13.53 2.24
CA TYR A 164 -18.52 -13.18 1.34
C TYR A 164 -19.81 -13.93 1.70
N LEU A 165 -20.95 -13.27 1.46
CA LEU A 165 -22.28 -13.87 1.53
C LEU A 165 -23.00 -13.65 0.18
N VAL A 166 -23.47 -14.74 -0.44
CA VAL A 166 -24.15 -14.71 -1.74
C VAL A 166 -25.63 -15.02 -1.55
N LEU A 167 -26.51 -14.18 -2.09
CA LEU A 167 -27.95 -14.23 -1.86
C LEU A 167 -28.74 -13.97 -3.15
N ASP A 168 -29.92 -14.56 -3.29
CA ASP A 168 -30.82 -14.26 -4.41
C ASP A 168 -31.42 -12.85 -4.27
N PHE A 169 -31.59 -12.13 -5.38
CA PHE A 169 -32.14 -10.76 -5.38
C PHE A 169 -33.52 -10.64 -4.70
N ASP A 170 -34.42 -11.59 -4.94
CA ASP A 170 -35.77 -11.55 -4.40
C ASP A 170 -35.79 -11.76 -2.88
N ALA A 171 -34.85 -12.56 -2.36
CA ALA A 171 -34.72 -12.84 -0.93
C ALA A 171 -34.29 -11.62 -0.11
N VAL A 172 -33.66 -10.63 -0.74
CA VAL A 172 -33.14 -9.41 -0.10
C VAL A 172 -33.91 -8.14 -0.50
N SER A 173 -35.02 -8.29 -1.22
CA SER A 173 -35.81 -7.16 -1.75
C SER A 173 -36.42 -6.25 -0.68
N HIS A 174 -36.60 -6.76 0.55
CA HIS A 174 -37.08 -5.99 1.70
C HIS A 174 -35.98 -5.21 2.41
N TRP A 175 -34.71 -5.50 2.14
CA TRP A 175 -33.59 -4.74 2.71
C TRP A 175 -33.46 -3.37 2.04
N ARG A 176 -33.01 -2.38 2.81
CA ARG A 176 -32.80 -0.99 2.37
C ARG A 176 -31.33 -0.59 2.49
N GLY A 177 -30.94 0.44 1.76
CA GLY A 177 -29.60 1.05 1.90
C GLY A 177 -28.43 0.21 1.37
N ILE A 178 -28.69 -0.84 0.58
CA ILE A 178 -27.62 -1.62 -0.06
C ILE A 178 -27.19 -0.90 -1.34
N THR A 179 -25.88 -0.67 -1.49
CA THR A 179 -25.29 0.01 -2.65
C THR A 179 -24.45 -0.98 -3.46
N PRO A 180 -24.98 -1.54 -4.57
CA PRO A 180 -24.20 -2.41 -5.43
C PRO A 180 -23.20 -1.59 -6.26
N SER A 181 -21.96 -2.04 -6.27
CA SER A 181 -20.88 -1.53 -7.12
C SER A 181 -20.35 -2.63 -8.04
N PRO A 182 -19.88 -2.28 -9.25
CA PRO A 182 -19.48 -3.27 -10.23
C PRO A 182 -18.15 -3.93 -9.84
N PHE A 183 -18.03 -5.22 -10.18
CA PHE A 183 -16.76 -5.91 -10.15
C PHE A 183 -15.94 -5.63 -11.41
N GLY A 184 -14.63 -5.58 -11.25
CA GLY A 184 -13.64 -5.64 -12.32
C GLY A 184 -12.55 -6.66 -11.97
N CYS A 185 -11.81 -7.12 -12.98
CA CYS A 185 -10.66 -7.99 -12.79
C CYS A 185 -9.41 -7.38 -13.44
N VAL A 186 -8.25 -7.60 -12.83
CA VAL A 186 -6.93 -7.24 -13.37
C VAL A 186 -6.01 -8.45 -13.29
N PRO A 187 -5.27 -8.80 -14.37
CA PRO A 187 -4.33 -9.93 -14.35
C PRO A 187 -3.29 -9.81 -13.23
N LYS A 188 -2.94 -10.96 -12.64
CA LYS A 188 -1.72 -11.08 -11.84
C LYS A 188 -0.53 -11.30 -12.77
N ALA A 189 0.65 -10.82 -12.40
CA ALA A 189 1.82 -10.88 -13.29
C ALA A 189 2.37 -12.31 -13.43
N ASP A 190 2.10 -13.14 -12.44
CA ASP A 190 2.66 -14.47 -12.18
C ASP A 190 1.58 -15.57 -12.19
N ALA A 191 0.39 -15.29 -12.73
CA ALA A 191 -0.69 -16.26 -12.82
C ALA A 191 -1.47 -16.14 -14.13
N ASP A 192 -2.05 -17.25 -14.58
CA ASP A 192 -2.99 -17.25 -15.69
C ASP A 192 -4.24 -16.44 -15.32
N PRO A 193 -4.55 -15.34 -16.03
CA PRO A 193 -5.72 -14.50 -15.76
C PRO A 193 -7.06 -15.25 -15.90
N SER A 194 -7.09 -16.38 -16.61
CA SER A 194 -8.27 -17.24 -16.70
C SER A 194 -8.59 -17.96 -15.38
N LEU A 195 -7.55 -18.23 -14.57
CA LEU A 195 -7.64 -18.97 -13.32
C LEU A 195 -7.52 -18.07 -12.09
N GLU A 196 -6.73 -17.00 -12.19
CA GLU A 196 -6.47 -16.10 -11.07
C GLU A 196 -6.27 -14.66 -11.52
N ALA A 197 -7.09 -13.77 -10.97
CA ALA A 197 -7.01 -12.33 -11.22
C ALA A 197 -7.14 -11.58 -9.89
N ARG A 198 -6.74 -10.32 -9.87
CA ARG A 198 -7.10 -9.38 -8.80
C ARG A 198 -8.54 -8.91 -9.08
N VAL A 199 -9.48 -9.43 -8.30
CA VAL A 199 -10.85 -8.91 -8.28
C VAL A 199 -10.83 -7.55 -7.59
N ILE A 200 -11.41 -6.56 -8.26
CA ILE A 200 -11.56 -5.19 -7.78
C ILE A 200 -13.05 -4.93 -7.61
N HIS A 201 -13.43 -4.48 -6.42
CA HIS A 201 -14.73 -3.88 -6.22
C HIS A 201 -14.62 -2.41 -6.60
N ASP A 202 -15.20 -1.97 -7.73
CA ASP A 202 -15.08 -0.58 -8.19
C ASP A 202 -16.02 0.33 -7.37
N LEU A 203 -15.66 0.52 -6.11
CA LEU A 203 -16.35 1.36 -5.13
C LEU A 203 -16.15 2.85 -5.41
N SER A 204 -15.41 3.20 -6.47
CA SER A 204 -15.30 4.56 -7.03
C SER A 204 -16.25 4.78 -8.21
N PHE A 205 -17.15 3.83 -8.50
CA PHE A 205 -18.13 3.93 -9.58
C PHE A 205 -19.58 3.93 -9.08
N PRO A 206 -20.49 4.74 -9.69
CA PRO A 206 -20.17 5.82 -10.63
C PRO A 206 -19.60 7.03 -9.88
N ARG A 207 -18.67 7.75 -10.52
CA ARG A 207 -18.06 8.93 -9.92
C ARG A 207 -19.13 9.98 -9.57
N GLY A 208 -18.98 10.62 -8.42
CA GLY A 208 -19.93 11.59 -7.85
C GLY A 208 -21.08 10.96 -7.05
N ALA A 209 -21.25 9.63 -7.11
CA ALA A 209 -22.29 8.91 -6.37
C ALA A 209 -21.82 7.53 -5.88
N SER A 210 -20.51 7.27 -5.88
CA SER A 210 -19.94 5.99 -5.47
C SER A 210 -19.79 5.87 -3.96
N THR A 211 -19.53 4.66 -3.47
CA THR A 211 -19.21 4.41 -2.06
C THR A 211 -18.00 5.23 -1.59
N ASN A 212 -16.98 5.39 -2.44
CA ASN A 212 -15.81 6.21 -2.11
C ASN A 212 -16.11 7.70 -2.11
N ASP A 213 -16.94 8.20 -3.04
CA ASP A 213 -17.36 9.61 -3.03
C ASP A 213 -18.20 9.94 -1.79
N ALA A 214 -18.99 8.98 -1.29
CA ALA A 214 -19.77 9.13 -0.08
C ALA A 214 -18.94 8.92 1.20
N SER A 215 -17.73 8.37 1.14
CA SER A 215 -16.93 8.07 2.34
C SER A 215 -16.40 9.36 2.97
N VAL A 216 -16.81 9.65 4.21
CA VAL A 216 -16.34 10.83 4.96
C VAL A 216 -14.85 10.68 5.28
N GLN A 217 -13.99 11.47 4.63
CA GLN A 217 -12.53 11.31 4.74
C GLN A 217 -11.99 11.66 6.13
N SER A 218 -12.63 12.58 6.85
CA SER A 218 -12.22 12.99 8.20
C SER A 218 -12.47 11.93 9.29
N ASP A 219 -13.29 10.91 9.00
CA ASP A 219 -13.58 9.79 9.91
C ASP A 219 -12.54 8.65 9.79
N LEU A 220 -11.68 8.70 8.76
CA LEU A 220 -10.67 7.66 8.56
C LEU A 220 -9.57 7.74 9.63
N PRO A 221 -9.11 6.58 10.15
CA PRO A 221 -7.95 6.54 11.03
C PRO A 221 -6.72 7.21 10.39
N PRO A 222 -5.90 7.94 11.15
CA PRO A 222 -4.67 8.53 10.64
C PRO A 222 -3.78 7.47 9.98
N LEU A 223 -3.35 7.72 8.75
CA LEU A 223 -2.51 6.81 7.99
C LEU A 223 -1.16 7.48 7.70
N THR A 224 -0.20 7.23 8.58
CA THR A 224 1.15 7.82 8.47
C THR A 224 2.12 6.76 7.96
N TYR A 225 2.75 7.05 6.82
CA TYR A 225 3.77 6.18 6.27
C TYR A 225 5.16 6.68 6.66
N GLU A 226 5.95 5.81 7.29
CA GLU A 226 7.37 6.07 7.48
C GLU A 226 8.07 6.03 6.10
N HIS A 227 8.97 6.97 5.85
CA HIS A 227 9.69 6.99 4.58
C HIS A 227 10.68 5.82 4.55
N VAL A 228 10.75 5.11 3.41
CA VAL A 228 11.65 3.96 3.13
C VAL A 228 13.14 4.16 3.48
N ARG A 229 13.56 5.41 3.71
CA ARG A 229 14.92 5.75 4.18
C ARG A 229 15.22 5.19 5.57
N ALA A 230 14.20 4.88 6.37
CA ALA A 230 14.36 4.27 7.68
C ALA A 230 15.11 2.93 7.61
N ILE A 231 14.85 2.13 6.58
CA ILE A 231 15.59 0.89 6.30
C ILE A 231 17.08 1.20 6.08
N ALA A 232 17.38 2.19 5.21
CA ALA A 232 18.75 2.60 4.94
C ALA A 232 19.48 3.12 6.19
N ARG A 233 18.80 3.93 7.02
CA ARG A 233 19.33 4.43 8.29
C ARG A 233 19.67 3.29 9.24
N ARG A 234 18.79 2.29 9.39
CA ARG A 234 19.05 1.13 10.25
C ARG A 234 20.28 0.35 9.77
N ILE A 235 20.38 0.07 8.47
CA ILE A 235 21.55 -0.63 7.89
C ILE A 235 22.84 0.13 8.19
N LEU A 236 22.88 1.44 7.91
CA LEU A 236 24.05 2.27 8.14
C LEU A 236 24.41 2.36 9.63
N CYS A 237 23.42 2.51 10.52
CA CYS A 237 23.62 2.56 11.97
C CYS A 237 24.25 1.25 12.49
N LEU A 238 23.72 0.09 12.08
CA LEU A 238 24.26 -1.21 12.45
C LEU A 238 25.68 -1.43 11.90
N LYS A 239 25.93 -1.03 10.66
CA LYS A 239 27.27 -1.12 10.05
C LYS A 239 28.30 -0.20 10.69
N ALA A 240 27.90 1.01 11.11
CA ALA A 240 28.77 1.91 11.83
C ALA A 240 29.14 1.38 13.22
N ARG A 241 28.22 0.66 13.89
CA ARG A 241 28.43 0.12 15.23
C ARG A 241 29.37 -1.08 15.26
N ASP A 242 29.18 -2.05 14.38
CA ASP A 242 30.13 -3.16 14.20
C ASP A 242 30.24 -3.55 12.71
N PRO A 243 31.27 -3.05 12.01
CA PRO A 243 31.47 -3.31 10.59
C PRO A 243 31.70 -4.79 10.25
N ARG A 244 32.17 -5.59 11.23
CA ARG A 244 32.56 -7.00 11.02
C ARG A 244 31.37 -7.95 11.06
N VAL A 245 30.27 -7.51 11.69
CA VAL A 245 29.04 -8.31 11.79
C VAL A 245 28.19 -8.09 10.54
N GLU A 246 27.65 -9.19 10.01
CA GLU A 246 26.71 -9.10 8.90
C GLU A 246 25.41 -8.46 9.35
N VAL A 247 24.87 -7.57 8.51
CA VAL A 247 23.54 -7.00 8.69
C VAL A 247 22.65 -7.71 7.70
N LEU A 248 21.58 -8.35 8.15
CA LEU A 248 20.69 -9.12 7.29
C LEU A 248 19.31 -8.47 7.26
N MET A 249 18.63 -8.67 6.14
CA MET A 249 17.25 -8.25 5.93
C MET A 249 16.35 -9.45 5.80
N MET A 250 15.12 -9.30 6.27
CA MET A 250 14.07 -10.29 6.11
C MET A 250 12.72 -9.59 5.89
N ARG A 251 11.87 -10.17 5.03
CA ARG A 251 10.51 -9.71 4.81
C ARG A 251 9.49 -10.71 5.34
N GLY A 252 8.54 -10.21 6.14
CA GLY A 252 7.26 -10.87 6.42
C GLY A 252 6.13 -10.23 5.60
N ASP A 253 5.07 -11.00 5.39
CA ASP A 253 3.85 -10.57 4.69
C ASP A 253 2.62 -11.08 5.44
N VAL A 254 1.60 -10.24 5.56
CA VAL A 254 0.30 -10.62 6.09
C VAL A 254 -0.57 -11.20 4.98
N LYS A 255 -0.96 -12.47 5.14
CA LYS A 255 -1.84 -13.17 4.21
C LYS A 255 -3.21 -12.50 4.19
N SER A 256 -3.63 -12.00 3.02
CA SER A 256 -4.97 -11.43 2.82
C SER A 256 -5.30 -10.27 3.77
N ALA A 257 -4.31 -9.44 4.11
CA ALA A 257 -4.38 -8.24 4.98
C ALA A 257 -5.78 -7.68 5.28
N PHE A 258 -6.42 -7.01 4.32
CA PHE A 258 -7.72 -6.34 4.53
C PHE A 258 -8.86 -7.30 4.90
N ARG A 259 -8.77 -8.57 4.50
CA ARG A 259 -9.81 -9.58 4.70
C ARG A 259 -9.95 -10.03 6.15
N HIS A 260 -8.98 -9.72 7.01
CA HIS A 260 -9.08 -10.00 8.46
C HIS A 260 -10.04 -9.03 9.16
N LEU A 261 -10.25 -7.85 8.60
CA LEU A 261 -11.03 -6.79 9.23
C LEU A 261 -12.47 -6.83 8.69
N PHE A 262 -13.42 -7.14 9.58
CA PHE A 262 -14.82 -7.27 9.22
C PHE A 262 -15.55 -5.95 9.41
N GLY A 263 -16.34 -5.54 8.42
CA GLY A 263 -17.11 -4.30 8.52
C GLY A 263 -18.32 -4.45 9.45
N HIS A 264 -18.67 -3.39 10.16
CA HIS A 264 -19.95 -3.27 10.87
C HIS A 264 -21.12 -3.39 9.86
N PRO A 265 -22.30 -3.94 10.23
CA PRO A 265 -23.47 -4.03 9.37
C PRO A 265 -23.81 -2.74 8.59
N SER A 266 -23.70 -1.56 9.21
CA SER A 266 -23.94 -0.28 8.51
C SER A 266 -22.98 -0.03 7.35
N VAL A 267 -21.73 -0.48 7.46
CA VAL A 267 -20.67 -0.29 6.47
C VAL A 267 -20.79 -1.30 5.32
N ILE A 268 -20.98 -2.59 5.64
CA ILE A 268 -21.03 -3.65 4.62
C ILE A 268 -22.20 -3.52 3.64
N ARG A 269 -23.25 -2.75 3.99
CA ARG A 269 -24.32 -2.35 3.06
C ARG A 269 -23.77 -1.64 1.82
N ARG A 270 -22.61 -0.98 1.95
CA ARG A 270 -21.90 -0.29 0.87
C ARG A 270 -20.92 -1.18 0.11
N PHE A 271 -20.70 -2.41 0.57
CA PHE A 271 -19.79 -3.38 -0.05
C PHE A 271 -20.58 -4.51 -0.72
N ALA A 272 -21.55 -4.14 -1.55
CA ALA A 272 -22.32 -5.08 -2.36
C ALA A 272 -21.82 -5.11 -3.81
N GLY A 273 -21.78 -6.28 -4.42
CA GLY A 273 -21.64 -6.48 -5.86
C GLY A 273 -22.73 -7.41 -6.38
N VAL A 274 -22.82 -7.55 -7.69
CA VAL A 274 -23.87 -8.37 -8.33
C VAL A 274 -23.31 -9.27 -9.42
N LEU A 275 -23.90 -10.45 -9.59
CA LEU A 275 -23.72 -11.28 -10.78
C LEU A 275 -25.09 -11.39 -11.46
N GLN A 276 -25.30 -10.56 -12.49
CA GLN A 276 -26.62 -10.38 -13.11
C GLN A 276 -27.12 -11.65 -13.77
N GLU A 277 -26.22 -12.42 -14.39
CA GLU A 277 -26.53 -13.67 -15.08
C GLU A 277 -27.14 -14.70 -14.13
N LEU A 278 -26.74 -14.67 -12.86
CA LEU A 278 -27.23 -15.56 -11.81
C LEU A 278 -28.32 -14.90 -10.94
N ARG A 279 -28.59 -13.60 -11.14
CA ARG A 279 -29.49 -12.77 -10.32
C ARG A 279 -29.16 -12.85 -8.82
N VAL A 280 -27.87 -12.81 -8.49
CA VAL A 280 -27.37 -12.89 -7.12
C VAL A 280 -26.67 -11.61 -6.68
N LEU A 281 -26.91 -11.25 -5.43
CA LEU A 281 -26.18 -10.24 -4.67
C LEU A 281 -24.99 -10.92 -3.99
N VAL A 282 -23.83 -10.28 -4.04
CA VAL A 282 -22.62 -10.68 -3.31
C VAL A 282 -22.32 -9.59 -2.29
N LEU A 283 -22.43 -9.91 -1.01
CA LEU A 283 -22.05 -9.00 0.08
C LEU A 283 -20.63 -9.32 0.52
N ASP A 284 -19.77 -8.32 0.50
CA ASP A 284 -18.46 -8.39 1.12
C ASP A 284 -18.54 -8.02 2.60
N LEU A 285 -18.22 -8.98 3.46
CA LEU A 285 -18.29 -8.86 4.90
C LEU A 285 -16.97 -8.38 5.51
N ALA A 286 -15.88 -8.39 4.74
CA ALA A 286 -14.59 -7.84 5.17
C ALA A 286 -14.27 -6.57 4.40
N LEU A 287 -13.16 -5.91 4.74
CA LEU A 287 -12.73 -4.73 3.98
C LEU A 287 -12.37 -5.14 2.53
N PRO A 288 -12.98 -4.52 1.51
CA PRO A 288 -12.73 -4.85 0.11
C PRO A 288 -11.48 -4.15 -0.41
N PHE A 289 -10.86 -4.75 -1.43
CA PHE A 289 -9.98 -3.98 -2.32
C PHE A 289 -10.83 -3.05 -3.19
N GLY A 290 -10.56 -1.75 -3.10
CA GLY A 290 -11.26 -0.71 -3.85
C GLY A 290 -11.92 0.35 -2.98
N TRP A 291 -12.13 0.09 -1.68
CA TRP A 291 -12.60 1.12 -0.75
C TRP A 291 -11.44 2.00 -0.30
N THR A 292 -11.64 3.31 -0.30
CA THR A 292 -10.63 4.30 0.11
C THR A 292 -10.27 4.20 1.59
N GLY A 293 -11.17 3.68 2.43
CA GLY A 293 -10.93 3.48 3.86
C GLY A 293 -10.18 2.19 4.21
N SER A 294 -10.14 1.19 3.31
CA SER A 294 -9.50 -0.10 3.60
C SER A 294 -8.03 0.04 4.04
N PRO A 295 -7.18 0.84 3.35
CA PRO A 295 -5.79 1.03 3.78
C PRO A 295 -5.66 1.75 5.12
N ALA A 296 -6.53 2.71 5.43
CA ALA A 296 -6.48 3.48 6.68
C ALA A 296 -6.82 2.60 7.89
N HIS A 297 -7.94 1.87 7.82
CA HIS A 297 -8.33 0.96 8.90
C HIS A 297 -7.35 -0.21 9.07
N TYR A 298 -6.84 -0.76 7.97
CA TYR A 298 -5.82 -1.80 8.07
C TYR A 298 -4.48 -1.27 8.56
N GLY A 299 -4.10 -0.04 8.21
CA GLY A 299 -2.88 0.61 8.70
C GLY A 299 -2.81 0.60 10.23
N ALA A 300 -3.92 0.80 10.92
CA ALA A 300 -3.96 0.69 12.38
C ALA A 300 -3.56 -0.70 12.92
N PHE A 301 -3.84 -1.77 12.18
CA PHE A 301 -3.44 -3.13 12.54
C PHE A 301 -2.01 -3.46 12.06
N GLY A 302 -1.62 -3.02 10.87
CA GLY A 302 -0.25 -3.15 10.37
C GLY A 302 0.77 -2.48 11.30
N SER A 303 0.43 -1.28 11.77
CA SER A 303 1.22 -0.48 12.73
C SER A 303 1.17 -1.02 14.14
N ALA A 304 0.09 -1.68 14.55
CA ALA A 304 0.07 -2.43 15.80
C ALA A 304 1.07 -3.61 15.78
N ILE A 305 1.21 -4.31 14.64
CA ILE A 305 2.20 -5.39 14.49
C ILE A 305 3.63 -4.83 14.62
N SER A 306 3.95 -3.76 13.88
CA SER A 306 5.29 -3.17 13.93
C SER A 306 5.59 -2.55 15.30
N PHE A 307 4.59 -1.95 15.97
CA PHE A 307 4.68 -1.47 17.34
C PHE A 307 5.06 -2.58 18.33
N LEU A 308 4.39 -3.74 18.26
CA LEU A 308 4.72 -4.87 19.12
C LEU A 308 6.15 -5.38 18.87
N VAL A 309 6.56 -5.55 17.60
CA VAL A 309 7.92 -5.99 17.28
C VAL A 309 8.97 -5.01 17.80
N ARG A 310 8.73 -3.70 17.64
CA ARG A 310 9.65 -2.64 18.10
C ARG A 310 9.75 -2.51 19.62
N ARG A 311 8.91 -3.20 20.39
CA ARG A 311 9.00 -3.27 21.86
C ARG A 311 9.75 -4.49 22.36
N GLU A 312 9.93 -5.48 21.51
CA GLU A 312 10.64 -6.69 21.86
C GLU A 312 12.14 -6.56 21.58
N SER A 313 12.94 -7.30 22.34
CA SER A 313 14.37 -7.52 22.17
C SER A 313 14.69 -8.99 22.50
N PRO A 314 15.94 -9.44 22.33
CA PRO A 314 16.33 -10.75 22.84
C PRO A 314 16.08 -10.91 24.34
N ALA A 315 16.41 -9.90 25.16
CA ALA A 315 16.19 -9.91 26.61
C ALA A 315 14.72 -10.03 27.03
N THR A 316 13.78 -9.43 26.28
CA THR A 316 12.34 -9.53 26.60
C THR A 316 11.76 -10.89 26.20
N LEU A 317 12.25 -11.51 25.13
CA LEU A 317 11.77 -12.81 24.65
C LEU A 317 12.45 -14.01 25.32
N TYR A 318 13.68 -13.84 25.79
CA TYR A 318 14.46 -14.86 26.47
C TYR A 318 15.06 -14.29 27.76
N PRO A 319 14.36 -14.42 28.91
CA PRO A 319 14.83 -13.92 30.19
C PRO A 319 16.22 -14.48 30.54
N GLY A 320 17.21 -13.59 30.65
CA GLY A 320 18.62 -13.93 30.87
C GLY A 320 19.55 -13.56 29.72
N ASP A 321 19.01 -13.22 28.54
CA ASP A 321 19.79 -12.55 27.50
C ASP A 321 20.09 -11.09 27.92
N ALA A 322 21.29 -10.63 27.62
CA ALA A 322 21.76 -9.28 27.96
C ALA A 322 21.48 -8.26 26.84
N ASP A 323 21.07 -8.70 25.65
CA ASP A 323 20.72 -7.82 24.54
C ASP A 323 19.32 -7.23 24.73
N ASP A 324 19.27 -6.02 25.28
CA ASP A 324 18.06 -5.22 25.51
C ASP A 324 17.72 -4.29 24.33
N GLU A 325 18.49 -4.31 23.24
CA GLU A 325 18.22 -3.46 22.08
C GLU A 325 16.97 -3.95 21.35
N SER A 326 15.97 -3.09 21.27
CA SER A 326 14.72 -3.37 20.56
C SER A 326 14.93 -3.73 19.09
N PHE A 327 14.05 -4.59 18.56
CA PHE A 327 14.09 -4.95 17.15
C PHE A 327 13.64 -3.81 16.24
N PHE A 328 14.17 -3.79 15.02
CA PHE A 328 13.72 -2.95 13.94
C PHE A 328 12.66 -3.64 13.10
N CYS A 329 11.55 -2.96 12.87
CA CYS A 329 10.49 -3.42 11.97
C CYS A 329 9.93 -2.24 11.17
N TYR A 330 10.25 -2.18 9.88
CA TYR A 330 9.62 -1.23 8.96
C TYR A 330 8.34 -1.84 8.39
N GLU A 331 7.28 -1.06 8.36
CA GLU A 331 5.98 -1.49 7.83
C GLU A 331 5.63 -0.72 6.57
N TRP A 332 5.08 -1.41 5.59
CA TRP A 332 4.37 -0.80 4.48
C TRP A 332 3.11 -1.60 4.16
N VAL A 333 1.98 -1.17 4.72
CA VAL A 333 0.70 -1.88 4.59
C VAL A 333 0.87 -3.33 5.05
N ASP A 334 0.86 -4.31 4.15
CA ASP A 334 0.94 -5.74 4.45
C ASP A 334 2.37 -6.30 4.52
N ASP A 335 3.36 -5.52 4.07
CA ASP A 335 4.78 -5.87 4.11
C ASP A 335 5.44 -5.41 5.43
N HIS A 336 6.19 -6.30 6.07
CA HIS A 336 7.04 -5.98 7.23
C HIS A 336 8.50 -6.32 6.89
N VAL A 337 9.40 -5.33 6.99
CA VAL A 337 10.84 -5.48 6.69
C VAL A 337 11.64 -5.37 7.99
N LEU A 338 12.33 -6.44 8.33
CA LEU A 338 13.22 -6.55 9.48
C LEU A 338 14.67 -6.33 9.02
N VAL A 339 15.47 -5.67 9.85
CA VAL A 339 16.90 -5.41 9.60
C VAL A 339 17.69 -5.52 10.89
N GLU A 340 18.50 -6.57 11.00
CA GLU A 340 19.22 -6.88 12.24
C GLU A 340 20.64 -7.41 11.97
N GLN A 341 21.51 -7.29 12.98
CA GLN A 341 22.83 -7.90 12.96
C GLN A 341 22.73 -9.42 13.20
N ALA A 342 23.57 -10.19 12.51
CA ALA A 342 23.74 -11.63 12.71
C ALA A 342 24.55 -11.93 13.98
N LYS A 343 24.02 -11.52 15.14
CA LYS A 343 24.64 -11.67 16.45
C LYS A 343 23.78 -12.55 17.35
N GLY A 344 24.36 -13.63 17.89
CA GLY A 344 23.64 -14.58 18.74
C GLY A 344 22.34 -15.06 18.09
N ASP A 345 21.26 -15.13 18.88
CA ASP A 345 19.93 -15.56 18.42
C ASP A 345 19.05 -14.40 17.92
N ARG A 346 19.59 -13.19 17.77
CA ARG A 346 18.83 -11.97 17.48
C ARG A 346 17.94 -12.08 16.24
N LEU A 347 18.44 -12.69 15.17
CA LEU A 347 17.68 -12.90 13.92
C LEU A 347 16.49 -13.84 14.13
N ALA A 348 16.68 -14.92 14.87
CA ALA A 348 15.64 -15.90 15.14
C ALA A 348 14.58 -15.33 16.09
N LEU A 349 15.00 -14.58 17.11
CA LEU A 349 14.11 -13.93 18.07
C LEU A 349 13.31 -12.80 17.40
N CYS A 350 13.93 -12.01 16.51
CA CYS A 350 13.24 -10.99 15.73
C CYS A 350 12.17 -11.60 14.79
N ASP A 351 12.46 -12.75 14.15
CA ASP A 351 11.44 -13.48 13.38
C ASP A 351 10.29 -13.96 14.28
N ILE A 352 10.62 -14.55 15.42
CA ILE A 352 9.63 -15.00 16.40
C ILE A 352 8.74 -13.83 16.86
N ALA A 353 9.33 -12.68 17.17
CA ALA A 353 8.60 -11.46 17.54
C ALA A 353 7.58 -11.08 16.46
N LEU A 354 7.99 -11.01 15.19
CA LEU A 354 7.09 -10.67 14.08
C LEU A 354 5.95 -11.67 13.94
N ARG A 355 6.25 -12.97 14.01
CA ARG A 355 5.24 -14.04 13.90
C ARG A 355 4.23 -13.99 15.04
N LEU A 356 4.69 -13.79 16.28
CA LEU A 356 3.81 -13.66 17.43
C LEU A 356 2.95 -12.40 17.34
N ALA A 357 3.53 -11.27 16.92
CA ALA A 357 2.79 -10.02 16.73
C ALA A 357 1.69 -10.17 15.66
N MET A 358 1.99 -10.76 14.50
CA MET A 358 0.99 -11.04 13.46
C MET A 358 -0.17 -11.91 13.98
N VAL A 359 0.16 -12.97 14.74
CA VAL A 359 -0.83 -13.90 15.29
C VAL A 359 -1.66 -13.25 16.40
N ALA A 360 -1.06 -12.42 17.24
CA ALA A 360 -1.76 -11.70 18.29
C ALA A 360 -2.74 -10.66 17.71
N VAL A 361 -2.31 -9.92 16.69
CA VAL A 361 -3.08 -8.79 16.14
C VAL A 361 -4.15 -9.25 15.13
N LEU A 362 -3.84 -10.23 14.27
CA LEU A 362 -4.70 -10.65 13.16
C LEU A 362 -5.15 -12.11 13.23
N GLY A 363 -4.75 -12.84 14.27
CA GLY A 363 -5.14 -14.23 14.49
C GLY A 363 -4.24 -15.27 13.82
N PRO A 364 -4.51 -16.57 14.06
CA PRO A 364 -3.59 -17.67 13.76
C PRO A 364 -3.34 -17.92 12.27
N ARG A 365 -4.17 -17.35 11.37
CA ARG A 365 -4.09 -17.56 9.92
C ARG A 365 -3.51 -16.35 9.16
N ALA A 366 -2.94 -15.39 9.89
CA ALA A 366 -2.43 -14.14 9.34
C ALA A 366 -1.07 -14.26 8.65
N ILE A 367 -0.21 -15.20 9.06
CA ILE A 367 1.16 -15.31 8.53
C ILE A 367 1.14 -15.86 7.09
N ASN A 368 1.82 -15.18 6.17
CA ASN A 368 2.05 -15.68 4.82
C ASN A 368 3.40 -16.40 4.68
N GLU A 369 3.43 -17.70 4.99
CA GLU A 369 4.67 -18.50 4.90
C GLU A 369 5.25 -18.56 3.49
N LYS A 370 4.43 -18.43 2.43
CA LYS A 370 4.90 -18.52 1.04
C LYS A 370 5.67 -17.29 0.57
N LYS A 371 5.39 -16.11 1.13
CA LYS A 371 5.98 -14.84 0.70
C LYS A 371 7.09 -14.33 1.61
N LYS A 372 7.19 -14.93 2.79
CA LYS A 372 8.25 -14.68 3.76
C LYS A 372 9.61 -15.04 3.15
N THR A 373 10.60 -14.18 3.33
CA THR A 373 11.98 -14.47 2.89
C THR A 373 12.80 -15.07 4.01
N SER A 374 13.90 -15.73 3.67
CA SER A 374 15.00 -15.96 4.61
C SER A 374 15.72 -14.64 4.92
N TRP A 375 16.50 -14.64 5.98
CA TRP A 375 17.49 -13.60 6.24
C TRP A 375 18.56 -13.62 5.14
N SER A 376 18.92 -12.45 4.62
CA SER A 376 19.92 -12.31 3.55
C SER A 376 20.55 -10.93 3.56
N THR A 377 21.81 -10.83 3.13
CA THR A 377 22.48 -9.55 2.89
C THR A 377 21.94 -8.84 1.64
N GLN A 378 21.40 -9.62 0.70
CA GLN A 378 20.77 -9.16 -0.53
C GLN A 378 19.28 -9.48 -0.52
N SER A 379 18.43 -8.46 -0.61
CA SER A 379 16.98 -8.63 -0.50
C SER A 379 16.20 -7.64 -1.36
N ARG A 380 15.10 -8.10 -1.97
CA ARG A 380 14.15 -7.24 -2.70
C ARG A 380 13.01 -6.84 -1.77
N ALA A 381 12.97 -5.57 -1.37
CA ALA A 381 11.94 -5.02 -0.48
C ALA A 381 11.36 -3.72 -1.05
N LEU A 382 10.03 -3.57 -0.97
CA LEU A 382 9.28 -2.43 -1.52
C LEU A 382 9.56 -2.17 -3.00
N GLY A 383 10.02 -3.21 -3.71
CA GLY A 383 10.37 -3.12 -5.11
C GLY A 383 11.72 -2.48 -5.43
N LEU A 384 12.61 -2.36 -4.45
CA LEU A 384 14.03 -2.02 -4.61
C LEU A 384 14.90 -3.21 -4.19
N ASP A 385 16.08 -3.33 -4.78
CA ASP A 385 17.08 -4.34 -4.42
C ASP A 385 18.08 -3.73 -3.44
N TRP A 386 18.18 -4.31 -2.26
CA TRP A 386 19.03 -3.84 -1.16
C TRP A 386 20.23 -4.75 -1.02
N ASP A 387 21.42 -4.16 -0.90
CA ASP A 387 22.65 -4.86 -0.56
C ASP A 387 23.25 -4.23 0.70
N THR A 388 23.13 -4.95 1.80
CA THR A 388 23.62 -4.53 3.13
C THR A 388 25.13 -4.68 3.29
N THR A 389 25.79 -5.50 2.46
CA THR A 389 27.24 -5.66 2.46
C THR A 389 27.89 -4.48 1.76
N ALA A 390 27.44 -4.18 0.55
CA ALA A 390 27.89 -3.02 -0.22
C ALA A 390 27.32 -1.69 0.30
N CYS A 391 26.33 -1.73 1.19
CA CYS A 391 25.55 -0.57 1.62
C CYS A 391 24.99 0.20 0.43
N THR A 392 24.30 -0.49 -0.47
CA THR A 392 23.66 0.10 -1.65
C THR A 392 22.19 -0.29 -1.80
N VAL A 393 21.47 0.49 -2.59
CA VAL A 393 20.11 0.20 -3.04
C VAL A 393 19.99 0.42 -4.54
N SER A 394 19.24 -0.45 -5.22
CA SER A 394 19.11 -0.44 -6.67
C SER A 394 17.65 -0.42 -7.09
N MET A 395 17.36 0.32 -8.15
CA MET A 395 16.16 0.10 -8.96
C MET A 395 16.43 -1.09 -9.89
N PRO A 396 15.64 -2.19 -9.83
CA PRO A 396 15.81 -3.35 -10.71
C PRO A 396 15.80 -2.98 -12.20
N SER A 397 16.58 -3.68 -13.03
CA SER A 397 16.72 -3.39 -14.47
C SER A 397 15.39 -3.47 -15.22
N ASP A 398 14.59 -4.50 -14.94
CA ASP A 398 13.24 -4.68 -15.51
C ASP A 398 12.32 -3.48 -15.20
N LYS A 399 12.49 -2.86 -14.03
CA LYS A 399 11.76 -1.64 -13.67
C LYS A 399 12.29 -0.41 -14.36
N VAL A 400 13.61 -0.29 -14.53
CA VAL A 400 14.23 0.82 -15.29
C VAL A 400 13.74 0.78 -16.74
N GLU A 401 13.81 -0.38 -17.38
CA GLU A 401 13.32 -0.60 -18.76
C GLU A 401 11.82 -0.28 -18.88
N LYS A 402 11.01 -0.76 -17.94
CA LYS A 402 9.57 -0.48 -17.91
C LYS A 402 9.27 1.02 -17.72
N ALA A 403 10.02 1.70 -16.86
CA ALA A 403 9.87 3.14 -16.67
C ALA A 403 10.26 3.91 -17.94
N LEU A 404 11.39 3.54 -18.56
CA LEU A 404 11.90 4.16 -19.77
C LEU A 404 10.93 3.98 -20.94
N GLY A 405 10.39 2.77 -21.12
CA GLY A 405 9.38 2.48 -22.14
C GLY A 405 8.12 3.34 -21.96
N ARG A 406 7.66 3.55 -20.72
CA ARG A 406 6.50 4.40 -20.42
C ARG A 406 6.78 5.88 -20.67
N VAL A 407 7.99 6.35 -20.35
CA VAL A 407 8.40 7.73 -20.64
C VAL A 407 8.43 7.98 -22.14
N ARG A 408 9.10 7.10 -22.91
CA ARG A 408 9.19 7.21 -24.37
C ARG A 408 7.84 7.13 -25.07
N ALA A 409 6.98 6.22 -24.61
CA ALA A 409 5.61 6.13 -25.13
C ALA A 409 4.85 7.44 -24.92
N LEU A 410 4.98 8.08 -23.76
CA LEU A 410 4.31 9.35 -23.51
C LEU A 410 4.92 10.52 -24.28
N LEU A 411 6.24 10.52 -24.51
CA LEU A 411 6.93 11.51 -25.34
C LEU A 411 6.49 11.46 -26.82
N ALA A 412 6.10 10.28 -27.31
CA ALA A 412 5.61 10.10 -28.69
C ALA A 412 4.18 10.62 -28.90
N GLU A 413 3.40 10.80 -27.83
CA GLU A 413 2.01 11.22 -27.89
C GLU A 413 1.87 12.74 -27.72
N SER A 414 0.81 13.34 -28.27
CA SER A 414 0.44 14.74 -27.99
C SER A 414 -0.43 14.89 -26.75
N THR A 415 -1.11 13.81 -26.35
CA THR A 415 -2.03 13.79 -25.20
C THR A 415 -1.81 12.56 -24.32
N ALA A 416 -2.21 12.65 -23.06
CA ALA A 416 -2.08 11.60 -22.07
C ALA A 416 -3.44 11.23 -21.49
N THR A 417 -3.66 9.95 -21.22
CA THR A 417 -4.82 9.49 -20.45
C THR A 417 -4.49 9.47 -18.96
N GLN A 418 -5.51 9.54 -18.09
CA GLN A 418 -5.31 9.33 -16.66
C GLN A 418 -4.66 7.97 -16.35
N SER A 419 -4.99 6.92 -17.13
CA SER A 419 -4.41 5.59 -16.98
C SER A 419 -2.93 5.58 -17.32
N SER A 420 -2.52 6.18 -18.44
CA SER A 420 -1.10 6.23 -18.83
C SER A 420 -0.27 7.05 -17.82
N LEU A 421 -0.81 8.18 -17.34
CA LEU A 421 -0.17 8.98 -16.28
C LEU A 421 -0.06 8.21 -14.95
N SER A 422 -1.11 7.49 -14.54
CA SER A 422 -1.09 6.67 -13.32
C SER A 422 -0.01 5.59 -13.40
N GLN A 423 0.08 4.92 -14.54
CA GLN A 423 1.10 3.92 -14.81
C GLN A 423 2.50 4.52 -14.80
N LEU A 424 2.70 5.67 -15.44
CA LEU A 424 3.98 6.38 -15.46
C LEU A 424 4.43 6.74 -14.04
N LEU A 425 3.59 7.41 -13.25
CA LEU A 425 3.91 7.80 -11.87
C LEU A 425 4.24 6.58 -11.00
N GLY A 426 3.50 5.48 -11.16
CA GLY A 426 3.80 4.22 -10.49
C GLY A 426 5.19 3.67 -10.80
N SER A 427 5.69 3.84 -12.03
CA SER A 427 7.05 3.47 -12.43
C SER A 427 8.11 4.45 -11.93
N LEU A 428 7.83 5.76 -11.98
CA LEU A 428 8.80 6.81 -11.65
C LEU A 428 9.01 7.00 -10.14
N ARG A 429 8.11 6.51 -9.29
CA ARG A 429 8.25 6.65 -7.82
C ARG A 429 9.59 6.14 -7.27
N HIS A 430 10.13 5.07 -7.87
CA HIS A 430 11.40 4.48 -7.46
C HIS A 430 12.58 5.35 -7.89
N VAL A 431 12.48 6.02 -9.05
CA VAL A 431 13.46 7.02 -9.49
C VAL A 431 13.55 8.14 -8.46
N SER A 432 12.42 8.70 -8.02
CA SER A 432 12.40 9.75 -6.98
C SER A 432 12.84 9.29 -5.59
N SER A 433 12.85 7.98 -5.35
CA SER A 433 13.39 7.39 -4.11
C SER A 433 14.91 7.30 -4.19
N CYS A 434 15.44 6.78 -5.30
CA CYS A 434 16.88 6.61 -5.53
C CYS A 434 17.60 7.94 -5.86
N PHE A 435 16.90 8.88 -6.49
CA PHE A 435 17.42 10.17 -6.92
C PHE A 435 16.46 11.29 -6.49
N ARG A 436 16.68 11.83 -5.29
CA ARG A 436 15.82 12.85 -4.67
C ARG A 436 15.62 14.11 -5.52
N PRO A 437 16.61 14.62 -6.29
CA PRO A 437 16.40 15.76 -7.16
C PRO A 437 15.35 15.52 -8.26
N ALA A 438 14.94 14.27 -8.53
CA ALA A 438 13.82 13.99 -9.44
C ALA A 438 12.43 14.39 -8.89
N LYS A 439 12.30 14.68 -7.58
CA LYS A 439 11.00 14.90 -6.92
C LYS A 439 10.19 16.08 -7.50
N PRO A 440 10.78 17.26 -7.81
CA PRO A 440 10.01 18.36 -8.39
C PRO A 440 9.39 18.00 -9.75
N PHE A 441 10.13 17.33 -10.63
CA PHE A 441 9.62 16.85 -11.93
C PHE A 441 8.48 15.84 -11.70
N PHE A 442 8.66 14.91 -10.76
CA PHE A 442 7.60 13.96 -10.37
C PHE A 442 6.33 14.67 -9.88
N GLN A 443 6.48 15.71 -9.04
CA GLN A 443 5.35 16.47 -8.50
C GLN A 443 4.57 17.22 -9.58
N ARG A 444 5.24 17.75 -10.61
CA ARG A 444 4.57 18.36 -11.77
C ARG A 444 3.79 17.33 -12.58
N LEU A 445 4.37 16.17 -12.87
CA LEU A 445 3.66 15.06 -13.51
C LEU A 445 2.46 14.57 -12.66
N ALA A 446 2.62 14.54 -11.34
CA ALA A 446 1.53 14.19 -10.42
C ALA A 446 0.41 15.26 -10.41
N THR A 447 0.76 16.53 -10.62
CA THR A 447 -0.23 17.62 -10.75
C THR A 447 -1.03 17.47 -12.04
N LEU A 448 -0.36 17.17 -13.16
CA LEU A 448 -1.01 16.87 -14.43
C LEU A 448 -1.96 15.66 -14.30
N HIS A 449 -1.52 14.61 -13.61
CA HIS A 449 -2.37 13.44 -13.33
C HIS A 449 -3.64 13.80 -12.55
N ARG A 450 -3.55 14.68 -11.54
CA ARG A 450 -4.73 15.12 -10.77
C ARG A 450 -5.73 15.94 -11.61
N GLN A 451 -5.24 16.63 -12.65
CA GLN A 451 -6.08 17.34 -13.61
C GLN A 451 -6.73 16.39 -14.64
N ALA A 452 -6.14 15.22 -14.87
CA ALA A 452 -6.67 14.24 -15.81
C ALA A 452 -7.93 13.54 -15.26
N TYR A 453 -9.00 13.54 -16.05
CA TYR A 453 -10.25 12.87 -15.71
C TYR A 453 -10.43 11.54 -16.45
N ARG A 454 -11.23 10.64 -15.87
CA ARG A 454 -11.57 9.34 -16.47
C ARG A 454 -12.25 9.59 -17.82
N PHE A 455 -11.76 8.92 -18.87
CA PHE A 455 -12.22 9.05 -20.27
C PHE A 455 -11.90 10.39 -20.98
N VAL A 456 -11.12 11.28 -20.34
CA VAL A 456 -10.63 12.52 -20.96
C VAL A 456 -9.11 12.42 -21.10
N THR A 457 -8.58 12.94 -22.22
CA THR A 457 -7.15 13.10 -22.43
C THR A 457 -6.72 14.52 -22.05
N VAL A 458 -5.49 14.65 -21.55
CA VAL A 458 -4.89 15.95 -21.24
C VAL A 458 -3.72 16.18 -22.17
N GLU A 459 -3.60 17.40 -22.68
CA GLU A 459 -2.49 17.80 -23.54
C GLU A 459 -1.15 17.73 -22.79
N ILE A 460 -0.12 17.22 -23.49
CA ILE A 460 1.25 17.17 -22.97
C ILE A 460 1.94 18.48 -23.35
N SER A 461 1.95 19.43 -22.41
CA SER A 461 2.62 20.73 -22.59
C SER A 461 4.13 20.59 -22.78
N THR A 462 4.77 21.61 -23.36
CA THR A 462 6.23 21.67 -23.51
C THR A 462 6.96 21.47 -22.19
N ALA A 463 6.48 22.07 -21.09
CA ALA A 463 7.05 21.86 -19.76
C ALA A 463 6.97 20.40 -19.30
N THR A 464 5.83 19.72 -19.55
CA THR A 464 5.68 18.29 -19.26
C THR A 464 6.65 17.45 -20.09
N ARG A 465 6.84 17.79 -21.37
CA ARG A 465 7.82 17.11 -22.23
C ARG A 465 9.24 17.24 -21.69
N LEU A 466 9.63 18.42 -21.22
CA LEU A 466 10.94 18.63 -20.59
C LEU A 466 11.11 17.76 -19.33
N ASP A 467 10.08 17.64 -18.50
CA ASP A 467 10.09 16.76 -17.33
C ASP A 467 10.28 15.29 -17.73
N LEU A 468 9.60 14.85 -18.78
CA LEU A 468 9.74 13.50 -19.32
C LEU A 468 11.13 13.26 -19.90
N LEU A 469 11.71 14.22 -20.62
CA LEU A 469 13.08 14.14 -21.13
C LEU A 469 14.11 14.04 -19.99
N TRP A 470 13.90 14.76 -18.89
CA TRP A 470 14.71 14.61 -17.68
C TRP A 470 14.64 13.19 -17.11
N PHE A 471 13.44 12.61 -17.02
CA PHE A 471 13.29 11.22 -16.57
C PHE A 471 13.93 10.23 -17.55
N GLU A 472 13.80 10.44 -18.86
CA GLU A 472 14.47 9.62 -19.86
C GLU A 472 15.99 9.65 -19.67
N HIS A 473 16.57 10.84 -19.50
CA HIS A 473 18.00 11.00 -19.27
C HIS A 473 18.47 10.29 -17.98
N ILE A 474 17.75 10.47 -16.86
CA ILE A 474 18.05 9.80 -15.60
C ILE A 474 17.98 8.27 -15.74
N LEU A 475 16.97 7.76 -16.44
CA LEU A 475 16.78 6.32 -16.62
C LEU A 475 17.85 5.71 -17.53
N GLN A 476 18.32 6.44 -18.54
CA GLN A 476 19.36 5.97 -19.47
C GLN A 476 20.76 6.06 -18.85
N PHE A 477 21.08 7.18 -18.19
CA PHE A 477 22.46 7.52 -17.82
C PHE A 477 22.69 7.63 -16.32
N GLY A 478 21.63 7.76 -15.52
CA GLY A 478 21.73 8.00 -14.08
C GLY A 478 22.16 6.79 -13.24
N LYS A 479 22.35 5.61 -13.86
CA LYS A 479 22.84 4.37 -13.21
C LYS A 479 22.19 4.13 -11.83
N LEU A 480 20.86 3.97 -11.81
CA LEU A 480 20.08 3.78 -10.57
C LEU A 480 20.30 2.42 -9.87
N GLN A 481 21.38 1.72 -10.22
CA GLN A 481 21.82 0.46 -9.62
C GLN A 481 23.06 0.74 -8.76
N GLY A 482 23.07 0.25 -7.52
CA GLY A 482 24.16 0.44 -6.59
C GLY A 482 24.20 1.84 -5.96
N VAL A 483 23.06 2.52 -5.83
CA VAL A 483 23.01 3.85 -5.18
C VAL A 483 23.45 3.70 -3.72
N PRO A 484 24.50 4.40 -3.27
CA PRO A 484 24.97 4.28 -1.90
C PRO A 484 23.89 4.67 -0.90
N LEU A 485 23.70 3.85 0.14
CA LEU A 485 22.68 4.10 1.17
C LEU A 485 22.89 5.44 1.85
N ARG A 486 24.13 5.95 1.95
CA ARG A 486 24.43 7.28 2.50
C ARG A 486 23.77 8.44 1.74
N PHE A 487 23.41 8.27 0.47
CA PHE A 487 22.68 9.29 -0.30
C PHE A 487 21.17 8.99 -0.36
N PHE A 488 20.79 7.74 -0.09
CA PHE A 488 19.40 7.31 0.02
C PHE A 488 18.79 7.62 1.39
N ALA A 489 19.57 7.51 2.47
CA ALA A 489 19.16 7.64 3.87
C ALA A 489 18.92 9.10 4.26
N ASP A 490 19.97 9.87 4.45
CA ASP A 490 19.93 11.32 4.64
C ASP A 490 20.91 11.98 3.68
N LEU A 491 20.71 13.26 3.35
CA LEU A 491 21.76 13.95 2.62
C LEU A 491 22.92 14.13 3.61
N PRO A 492 24.16 13.79 3.26
CA PRO A 492 25.29 14.12 4.11
C PRO A 492 25.35 15.63 4.29
N ASP A 493 25.90 16.06 5.42
CA ASP A 493 26.28 17.46 5.56
C ASP A 493 27.24 17.81 4.42
N PRO A 494 26.99 18.89 3.67
CA PRO A 494 27.84 19.26 2.56
C PRO A 494 29.23 19.65 3.09
N ASP A 495 30.28 19.11 2.48
CA ASP A 495 31.66 19.47 2.84
C ASP A 495 31.98 20.93 2.50
N VAL A 496 31.27 21.51 1.53
CA VAL A 496 31.45 22.88 1.04
C VAL A 496 30.08 23.54 0.87
N HIS A 497 29.94 24.75 1.41
CA HIS A 497 28.79 25.60 1.20
C HIS A 497 29.13 26.70 0.20
N ILE A 498 28.47 26.72 -0.95
CA ILE A 498 28.58 27.79 -1.93
C ILE A 498 27.28 28.58 -1.94
N PHE A 499 27.38 29.88 -1.72
CA PHE A 499 26.25 30.80 -1.76
C PHE A 499 26.29 31.54 -3.08
N MET A 500 25.21 31.50 -3.83
CA MET A 500 25.16 32.06 -5.18
C MET A 500 24.01 33.04 -5.29
N ASP A 501 24.22 34.06 -6.11
CA ASP A 501 23.20 35.05 -6.45
C ASP A 501 23.41 35.53 -7.89
N ALA A 502 22.37 36.13 -8.46
CA ALA A 502 22.38 36.69 -9.80
C ALA A 502 21.68 38.05 -9.82
N SER A 503 22.29 39.01 -10.52
CA SER A 503 21.73 40.36 -10.70
C SER A 503 21.73 40.75 -12.17
N ASP A 504 21.26 41.96 -12.47
CA ASP A 504 21.44 42.52 -13.82
C ASP A 504 22.91 42.83 -14.11
N GLN A 505 23.76 43.06 -13.10
CA GLN A 505 25.18 43.36 -13.30
C GLN A 505 26.02 42.11 -13.58
N GLY A 506 25.60 40.96 -13.07
CA GLY A 506 26.45 39.77 -13.10
C GLY A 506 26.00 38.65 -12.19
N LEU A 507 26.83 37.60 -12.14
CA LEU A 507 26.68 36.43 -11.28
C LEU A 507 27.72 36.48 -10.16
N CYS A 508 27.35 36.04 -8.96
CA CYS A 508 28.27 35.92 -7.85
C CYS A 508 28.14 34.54 -7.19
N ALA A 509 29.28 33.95 -6.83
CA ALA A 509 29.35 32.76 -6.01
C ALA A 509 30.38 32.95 -4.90
N LEU A 510 29.92 32.85 -3.66
CA LEU A 510 30.71 32.98 -2.45
C LEU A 510 31.07 31.59 -1.91
N ASP A 511 32.35 31.38 -1.66
CA ASP A 511 32.90 30.23 -0.94
C ASP A 511 33.45 30.71 0.42
N PRO A 512 32.65 30.66 1.50
CA PRO A 512 33.07 31.11 2.82
C PRO A 512 34.22 30.28 3.40
N ALA A 513 34.30 28.99 3.04
CA ALA A 513 35.36 28.11 3.54
C ALA A 513 36.74 28.55 3.04
N ARG A 514 36.78 29.12 1.83
CA ARG A 514 38.00 29.69 1.24
C ARG A 514 38.16 31.19 1.43
N ARG A 515 37.14 31.88 1.93
CA ARG A 515 37.07 33.36 1.96
C ARG A 515 37.26 33.96 0.56
N GLU A 516 36.71 33.30 -0.44
CA GLU A 516 36.79 33.72 -1.84
C GLU A 516 35.38 34.01 -2.35
N PHE A 517 35.27 34.98 -3.25
CA PHE A 517 34.10 35.08 -4.11
C PHE A 517 34.53 35.10 -5.56
N LEU A 518 33.68 34.49 -6.37
CA LEU A 518 33.79 34.44 -7.80
C LEU A 518 32.73 35.38 -8.36
N ARG A 519 33.13 36.27 -9.28
CA ARG A 519 32.22 37.18 -9.97
C ARG A 519 32.37 37.07 -11.47
N ILE A 520 31.24 37.07 -12.16
CA ILE A 520 31.15 37.32 -13.61
C ILE A 520 30.37 38.60 -13.78
N GLU A 521 30.97 39.60 -14.42
CA GLU A 521 30.25 40.77 -14.92
C GLU A 521 29.73 40.50 -16.33
N PHE A 522 28.47 40.89 -16.59
CA PHE A 522 27.88 40.76 -17.92
C PHE A 522 28.36 41.89 -18.84
N ASP A 523 28.72 41.54 -20.07
CA ASP A 523 29.12 42.51 -21.11
C ASP A 523 27.93 43.25 -21.72
N GLU A 524 28.20 44.20 -22.62
CA GLU A 524 27.17 45.00 -23.27
C GLU A 524 26.14 44.17 -24.04
N GLU A 525 26.54 43.04 -24.64
CA GLU A 525 25.62 42.15 -25.37
C GLU A 525 24.68 41.44 -24.38
N GLU A 526 25.23 40.89 -23.30
CA GLU A 526 24.47 40.26 -22.22
C GLU A 526 23.50 41.27 -21.56
N GLN A 527 23.92 42.52 -21.35
CA GLN A 527 23.05 43.59 -20.84
C GLN A 527 21.89 43.93 -21.78
N VAL A 528 22.10 43.87 -23.10
CA VAL A 528 21.00 44.01 -24.07
C VAL A 528 20.03 42.84 -23.93
N LEU A 529 20.51 41.60 -23.84
CA LEU A 529 19.66 40.42 -23.65
C LEU A 529 18.85 40.48 -22.34
N ILE A 530 19.40 41.07 -21.29
CA ILE A 530 18.70 41.31 -20.02
C ILE A 530 17.55 42.31 -20.22
N ARG A 531 17.81 43.45 -20.87
CA ARG A 531 16.78 44.47 -21.16
C ARG A 531 15.65 43.94 -22.04
N ASP A 532 15.98 43.05 -22.97
CA ASP A 532 15.02 42.38 -23.85
C ASP A 532 14.33 41.17 -23.18
N ASN A 533 14.62 40.92 -21.90
CA ASN A 533 14.09 39.80 -21.10
C ASN A 533 14.41 38.40 -21.68
N LEU A 534 15.43 38.30 -22.51
CA LEU A 534 15.96 37.04 -23.05
C LEU A 534 16.91 36.35 -22.06
N LEU A 535 17.61 37.13 -21.24
CA LEU A 535 18.43 36.65 -20.11
C LEU A 535 17.74 36.94 -18.78
N SER A 536 16.56 36.32 -18.58
CA SER A 536 15.73 36.53 -17.38
C SER A 536 16.45 36.15 -16.08
N ILE A 537 15.99 36.69 -14.94
CA ILE A 537 16.55 36.38 -13.62
C ILE A 537 16.65 34.87 -13.33
N ASN A 538 15.64 34.09 -13.75
CA ASN A 538 15.65 32.64 -13.56
C ASN A 538 16.77 31.94 -14.36
N VAL A 539 17.05 32.42 -15.57
CA VAL A 539 18.15 31.89 -16.40
C VAL A 539 19.48 32.23 -15.74
N ARG A 540 19.63 33.46 -15.22
CA ARG A 540 20.85 33.91 -14.56
C ARG A 540 21.12 33.17 -13.25
N GLU A 541 20.09 32.90 -12.45
CA GLU A 541 20.19 32.04 -11.26
C GLU A 541 20.68 30.63 -11.60
N GLN A 542 20.13 30.03 -12.66
CA GLN A 542 20.58 28.72 -13.13
C GLN A 542 22.01 28.74 -13.66
N LEU A 543 22.40 29.81 -14.37
CA LEU A 543 23.78 30.02 -14.80
C LEU A 543 24.71 30.22 -13.60
N SER A 544 24.28 30.92 -12.55
CA SER A 544 25.05 31.08 -11.31
C SER A 544 25.32 29.73 -10.67
N ALA A 545 24.30 28.86 -10.60
CA ALA A 545 24.45 27.49 -10.12
C ALA A 545 25.40 26.66 -10.99
N ALA A 546 25.21 26.66 -12.31
CA ALA A 546 26.05 25.88 -13.22
C ALA A 546 27.50 26.36 -13.18
N PHE A 547 27.70 27.65 -13.39
CA PHE A 547 29.04 28.21 -13.49
C PHE A 547 29.76 28.22 -12.15
N SER A 548 29.09 28.39 -11.00
CA SER A 548 29.78 28.32 -9.70
C SER A 548 30.43 26.96 -9.49
N THR A 549 29.72 25.87 -9.82
CA THR A 549 30.34 24.53 -9.84
C THR A 549 31.50 24.43 -10.81
N THR A 550 31.39 24.94 -12.03
CA THR A 550 32.47 24.84 -13.03
C THR A 550 33.66 25.73 -12.69
N GLY A 551 33.44 26.96 -12.22
CA GLY A 551 34.46 27.95 -11.88
C GLY A 551 35.31 27.53 -10.69
N LEU A 552 34.67 26.95 -9.66
CA LEU A 552 35.37 26.37 -8.51
C LEU A 552 36.21 25.15 -8.87
N LEU A 553 35.76 24.33 -9.83
CA LEU A 553 36.46 23.13 -10.29
C LEU A 553 37.57 23.42 -11.31
N SER A 554 37.41 24.45 -12.14
CA SER A 554 38.29 24.69 -13.28
C SER A 554 39.39 25.72 -13.01
N ARG A 555 39.33 26.50 -11.90
CA ARG A 555 40.32 27.54 -11.51
C ARG A 555 41.09 28.09 -12.71
N GLY A 556 40.37 28.70 -13.66
CA GLY A 556 40.98 29.11 -14.94
C GLY A 556 40.04 29.30 -16.14
N ALA A 557 38.71 29.14 -16.01
CA ALA A 557 37.79 29.57 -17.06
C ALA A 557 37.76 31.11 -17.15
N THR A 558 38.02 31.63 -18.34
CA THR A 558 38.54 32.98 -18.68
C THR A 558 37.72 34.21 -18.26
N ARG A 559 36.51 34.04 -17.69
CA ARG A 559 35.63 35.16 -17.31
C ARG A 559 35.43 35.33 -15.79
N TRP A 560 35.90 34.38 -14.99
CA TRP A 560 35.77 34.43 -13.54
C TRP A 560 36.87 35.29 -12.92
N GLN A 561 36.49 36.39 -12.27
CA GLN A 561 37.38 37.12 -11.37
C GLN A 561 37.24 36.49 -9.98
N ALA A 562 38.32 35.85 -9.53
CA ALA A 562 38.44 35.35 -8.16
C ALA A 562 39.09 36.42 -7.30
N GLU A 563 38.36 36.90 -6.30
CA GLU A 563 38.82 37.91 -5.36
C GLU A 563 38.77 37.36 -3.93
N THR A 564 39.80 37.68 -3.14
CA THR A 564 39.88 37.28 -1.73
C THR A 564 39.10 38.27 -0.87
N LEU A 565 38.24 37.78 0.02
CA LEU A 565 37.54 38.61 0.98
C LEU A 565 38.50 39.05 2.08
N GLU A 566 38.94 40.30 2.01
CA GLU A 566 39.47 41.00 3.18
C GLU A 566 38.30 41.40 4.08
N LEU A 567 38.09 40.67 5.17
CA LEU A 567 37.17 41.07 6.22
C LEU A 567 37.68 42.39 6.82
N LYS A 568 36.99 43.50 6.54
CA LYS A 568 37.10 44.70 7.37
C LYS A 568 36.48 44.36 8.72
N ASN A 569 37.33 44.32 9.75
CA ASN A 569 36.95 44.13 11.17
C ASN A 569 35.84 45.07 11.60
#